data_AF-A0A3D4V095-F1
#
_entry.id   AF-A0A3D4V095-F1
#
_cell.length_a   1.000
_cell.length_b   1.000
_cell.length_c   1.000
_cell.angle_alpha   90.00
_cell.angle_beta   90.00
_cell.angle_gamma   90.00
#
_symmetry.space_group_name_H-M   'P 1'
#
loop_
_entity.id
_entity.type
_entity.pdbx_description
1 polymer ?
#
loop_
_entity_poly.entity_id
_entity_poly.type
_entity_poly.pdbx_seq_one_letter_code
_entity_poly.pdbx_strand_id
1 'polypeptide(L)'
;MIRLQEIALDEQGSALITVLIIALIVALFIGAVLGGIYVQSTFIQQDIDRTKALYQAEQQIYEVLHSGEEPDSTGIFTSNNYGGFLKITSFSEVKKQKITLEVLAGAFPDSVFDYAIALKDTNSSLSLTGSTTISGDIASGYNQIERSTFKGFPFRGSFTGKAKKKNMRDFFPAFQYEFLEDQLDKNTSFFESDSKNQFSVRDLSELTQLHEGDTLYFSSSQEWSVNQTTTFPKDIVVLVEGNLTITGDGNLGTYTTFVARDTMSIGGSVTATHAILSAGTFMELGDQVSMNAQLISKGRIQLRDQVYLTYPSMVYTSTTTFLGEQQEVIHLQDESTVDGTLVYPIETGTFNQEQFRIKIDENALVRGSIYNQGQTELAGTVYGSVLTKQFFFYESPTIYINWIKDAEIDITKRPQDFIVPIGFSDSTKYVILHWKEVIE
;
A
#
# COMPACT_ATOMS: atom_id res chain seq x y z
N MET A 1 58.67 -83.07 8.49
CA MET A 1 59.11 -81.79 9.11
C MET A 1 59.32 -80.67 8.10
N ILE A 2 59.83 -80.93 6.89
CA ILE A 2 60.12 -79.87 5.89
C ILE A 2 58.84 -79.21 5.30
N ARG A 3 57.72 -79.93 5.16
CA ARG A 3 56.44 -79.37 4.66
C ARG A 3 55.69 -78.44 5.62
N LEU A 4 56.00 -78.43 6.91
CA LEU A 4 55.36 -77.53 7.88
C LEU A 4 56.06 -76.16 7.95
N GLN A 5 57.32 -76.07 7.51
CA GLN A 5 58.02 -74.78 7.39
C GLN A 5 57.64 -74.01 6.12
N GLU A 6 57.33 -74.69 5.01
CA GLU A 6 56.84 -74.02 3.79
C GLU A 6 55.43 -73.42 3.97
N ILE A 7 54.53 -74.09 4.69
CA ILE A 7 53.18 -73.56 4.97
C ILE A 7 53.25 -72.40 5.98
N ALA A 8 54.14 -72.46 6.97
CA ALA A 8 54.34 -71.36 7.93
C ALA A 8 54.99 -70.11 7.30
N LEU A 9 55.75 -70.25 6.21
CA LEU A 9 56.31 -69.13 5.44
C LEU A 9 55.28 -68.50 4.48
N ASP A 10 54.33 -69.29 3.98
CA ASP A 10 53.24 -68.80 3.10
C ASP A 10 52.12 -68.08 3.89
N GLU A 11 51.86 -68.51 5.14
CA GLU A 11 50.91 -67.83 6.04
C GLU A 11 51.42 -66.47 6.57
N GLN A 12 52.74 -66.29 6.70
CA GLN A 12 53.33 -65.01 7.13
C GLN A 12 53.18 -63.90 6.09
N GLY A 13 53.12 -64.22 4.79
CA GLY A 13 52.81 -63.27 3.72
C GLY A 13 51.34 -62.83 3.70
N SER A 14 50.43 -63.75 4.02
CA SER A 14 48.97 -63.52 4.02
C SER A 14 48.51 -62.62 5.18
N ALA A 15 49.13 -62.75 6.36
CA ALA A 15 48.84 -61.90 7.50
C ALA A 15 49.15 -60.41 7.23
N LEU A 16 50.27 -60.12 6.57
CA LEU A 16 50.65 -58.75 6.21
C LEU A 16 49.66 -58.11 5.22
N ILE A 17 49.24 -58.87 4.20
CA ILE A 17 48.26 -58.40 3.20
C ILE A 17 46.91 -58.13 3.87
N THR A 18 46.45 -59.01 4.76
CA THR A 18 45.18 -58.84 5.48
C THR A 18 45.20 -57.61 6.38
N VAL A 19 46.30 -57.38 7.12
CA VAL A 19 46.48 -56.17 7.95
C VAL A 19 46.48 -54.90 7.11
N LEU A 20 47.13 -54.92 5.93
CA LEU A 20 47.13 -53.77 5.00
C LEU A 20 45.73 -53.46 4.46
N ILE A 21 44.95 -54.48 4.07
CA ILE A 21 43.57 -54.29 3.59
C ILE A 21 42.69 -53.71 4.70
N ILE A 22 42.77 -54.26 5.92
CA ILE A 22 42.01 -53.75 7.07
C ILE A 22 42.41 -52.29 7.37
N ALA A 23 43.71 -51.98 7.38
CA ALA A 23 44.19 -50.62 7.60
C ALA A 23 43.68 -49.64 6.55
N LEU A 24 43.63 -50.05 5.26
CA LEU A 24 43.08 -49.25 4.18
C LEU A 24 41.57 -49.00 4.34
N ILE A 25 40.80 -50.02 4.70
CA ILE A 25 39.34 -49.89 4.93
C ILE A 25 39.08 -48.96 6.11
N VAL A 26 39.82 -49.11 7.21
CA VAL A 26 39.70 -48.23 8.38
C VAL A 26 40.08 -46.80 8.02
N ALA A 27 41.15 -46.58 7.25
CA ALA A 27 41.55 -45.26 6.78
C ALA A 27 40.47 -44.61 5.88
N LEU A 28 39.88 -45.36 4.96
CA LEU A 28 38.77 -44.88 4.11
C LEU A 28 37.54 -44.54 4.93
N PHE A 29 37.18 -45.36 5.91
CA PHE A 29 36.03 -45.11 6.79
C PHE A 29 36.23 -43.87 7.65
N ILE A 30 37.41 -43.72 8.26
CA ILE A 30 37.77 -42.51 9.03
C ILE A 30 37.75 -41.29 8.11
N GLY A 31 38.29 -41.39 6.90
CA GLY A 31 38.27 -40.31 5.91
C GLY A 31 36.85 -39.89 5.52
N ALA A 32 35.94 -40.85 5.31
CA ALA A 32 34.53 -40.57 5.01
C ALA A 32 33.80 -39.91 6.18
N VAL A 33 34.03 -40.37 7.42
CA VAL A 33 33.43 -39.77 8.63
C VAL A 33 33.96 -38.35 8.85
N LEU A 34 35.28 -38.14 8.76
CA LEU A 34 35.88 -36.81 8.90
C LEU A 34 35.40 -35.86 7.78
N GLY A 35 35.30 -36.36 6.55
CA GLY A 35 34.75 -35.61 5.41
C GLY A 35 33.28 -35.23 5.64
N GLY A 36 32.46 -36.16 6.13
CA GLY A 36 31.07 -35.91 6.50
C GLY A 36 30.93 -34.84 7.59
N ILE A 37 31.75 -34.93 8.65
CA ILE A 37 31.79 -33.93 9.74
C ILE A 37 32.21 -32.55 9.20
N TYR A 38 33.21 -32.49 8.31
CA TYR A 38 33.67 -31.24 7.71
C TYR A 38 32.58 -30.58 6.84
N VAL A 39 31.91 -31.37 6.00
CA VAL A 39 30.80 -30.89 5.16
C VAL A 39 29.63 -30.42 6.03
N GLN A 40 29.23 -31.20 7.04
CA GLN A 40 28.17 -30.82 7.98
C GLN A 40 28.51 -29.54 8.75
N SER A 41 29.75 -29.41 9.23
CA SER A 41 30.23 -28.19 9.90
C SER A 41 30.16 -26.96 8.99
N THR A 42 30.48 -27.14 7.70
CA THR A 42 30.40 -26.05 6.71
C THR A 42 28.95 -25.62 6.49
N PHE A 43 28.01 -26.56 6.38
CA PHE A 43 26.57 -26.24 6.27
C PHE A 43 26.05 -25.53 7.53
N ILE A 44 26.42 -26.01 8.73
CA ILE A 44 26.04 -25.36 9.99
C ILE A 44 26.59 -23.93 10.06
N GLN A 45 27.85 -23.71 9.65
CA GLN A 45 28.42 -22.37 9.62
C GLN A 45 27.70 -21.45 8.62
N GLN A 46 27.35 -21.95 7.44
CA GLN A 46 26.58 -21.17 6.46
C GLN A 46 25.21 -20.77 6.99
N ASP A 47 24.51 -21.68 7.67
CA ASP A 47 23.20 -21.42 8.27
C ASP A 47 23.27 -20.41 9.42
N ILE A 48 24.29 -20.52 10.28
CA ILE A 48 24.57 -19.54 11.34
C ILE A 48 24.90 -18.16 10.74
N ASP A 49 25.71 -18.11 9.69
CA ASP A 49 26.10 -16.86 9.05
C ASP A 49 24.89 -16.20 8.36
N ARG A 50 24.03 -16.98 7.68
CA ARG A 50 22.78 -16.49 7.08
C ARG A 50 21.83 -15.93 8.15
N THR A 51 21.65 -16.67 9.24
CA THR A 51 20.80 -16.25 10.36
C THR A 51 21.30 -14.94 10.99
N LYS A 52 22.62 -14.79 11.14
CA LYS A 52 23.22 -13.53 11.61
C LYS A 52 22.97 -12.36 10.66
N ALA A 53 23.10 -12.60 9.35
CA ALA A 53 22.82 -11.56 8.34
C ALA A 53 21.35 -11.14 8.41
N LEU A 54 20.42 -12.09 8.52
CA LEU A 54 18.99 -11.82 8.68
C LEU A 54 18.71 -10.97 9.93
N TYR A 55 19.21 -11.39 11.11
CA TYR A 55 18.99 -10.61 12.35
C TYR A 55 19.57 -9.20 12.28
N GLN A 56 20.72 -9.01 11.61
CA GLN A 56 21.29 -7.67 11.42
C GLN A 56 20.41 -6.80 10.52
N ALA A 57 19.84 -7.37 9.44
CA ALA A 57 18.92 -6.65 8.58
C ALA A 57 17.59 -6.32 9.28
N GLU A 58 17.06 -7.27 10.07
CA GLU A 58 15.87 -7.05 10.90
C GLU A 58 16.08 -5.93 11.91
N GLN A 59 17.22 -5.94 12.61
CA GLN A 59 17.56 -4.92 13.60
C GLN A 59 17.58 -3.52 12.98
N GLN A 60 18.14 -3.35 11.78
CA GLN A 60 18.15 -2.06 11.08
C GLN A 60 16.74 -1.56 10.77
N ILE A 61 15.84 -2.45 10.33
CA ILE A 61 14.42 -2.10 10.10
C ILE A 61 13.76 -1.70 11.43
N TYR A 62 13.97 -2.47 12.49
CA TYR A 62 13.39 -2.17 13.79
C TYR A 62 13.88 -0.84 14.36
N GLU A 63 15.16 -0.51 14.21
CA GLU A 63 15.72 0.79 14.61
C GLU A 63 14.96 1.91 13.90
N VAL A 64 14.80 1.83 12.59
CA VAL A 64 14.11 2.87 11.78
C VAL A 64 12.64 3.02 12.12
N LEU A 65 11.93 1.89 12.31
CA LEU A 65 10.52 1.91 12.66
C LEU A 65 10.24 2.54 14.03
N HIS A 66 11.24 2.62 14.92
CA HIS A 66 11.09 3.13 16.29
C HIS A 66 11.77 4.47 16.54
N SER A 67 12.99 4.69 16.01
CA SER A 67 13.74 5.94 16.16
C SER A 67 13.36 6.96 15.09
N GLY A 68 12.96 6.51 13.89
CA GLY A 68 12.84 7.36 12.71
C GLY A 68 14.18 7.89 12.20
N GLU A 69 15.31 7.42 12.77
CA GLU A 69 16.66 7.81 12.40
C GLU A 69 17.32 6.71 11.57
N GLU A 70 18.26 7.10 10.70
CA GLU A 70 19.09 6.14 9.99
C GLU A 70 19.98 5.39 11.01
N PRO A 71 20.08 4.05 10.90
CA PRO A 71 20.86 3.27 11.85
C PRO A 71 22.36 3.57 11.67
N ASP A 72 23.09 3.75 12.79
CA ASP A 72 24.55 3.96 12.82
C ASP A 72 25.38 2.76 12.32
N SER A 73 24.72 1.69 11.88
CA SER A 73 25.35 0.42 11.52
C SER A 73 25.89 0.40 10.09
N THR A 74 26.92 -0.41 9.84
CA THR A 74 27.67 -0.52 8.57
C THR A 74 26.90 -1.16 7.39
N GLY A 75 25.57 -1.28 7.47
CA GLY A 75 24.74 -1.83 6.38
C GLY A 75 24.36 -0.77 5.34
N ILE A 76 23.96 -1.23 4.15
CA ILE A 76 23.30 -0.34 3.18
C ILE A 76 21.83 -0.31 3.56
N PHE A 77 21.39 0.87 3.95
CA PHE A 77 20.03 1.14 4.40
C PHE A 77 19.41 2.20 3.49
N THR A 78 18.18 1.99 3.06
CA THR A 78 17.40 3.02 2.36
C THR A 78 15.98 3.05 2.90
N SER A 79 15.51 4.25 3.23
CA SER A 79 14.13 4.48 3.62
C SER A 79 13.60 5.65 2.81
N ASN A 80 12.69 5.33 1.90
CA ASN A 80 12.13 6.30 0.97
C ASN A 80 10.61 6.29 1.07
N ASN A 81 10.01 7.48 0.91
CA ASN A 81 8.57 7.58 0.73
C ASN A 81 8.17 6.83 -0.54
N TYR A 82 7.12 6.02 -0.43
CA TYR A 82 6.54 5.23 -1.49
C TYR A 82 5.05 5.52 -1.52
N GLY A 83 4.68 6.63 -2.15
CA GLY A 83 3.35 7.20 -1.99
C GLY A 83 3.12 7.58 -0.52
N GLY A 84 1.93 7.29 0.00
CA GLY A 84 1.52 7.49 1.39
C GLY A 84 2.13 6.53 2.41
N PHE A 85 3.02 5.64 2.01
CA PHE A 85 3.69 4.67 2.87
C PHE A 85 5.20 4.80 2.78
N LEU A 86 5.92 4.15 3.69
CA LEU A 86 7.38 4.12 3.71
C LEU A 86 7.85 2.78 3.14
N LYS A 87 8.74 2.81 2.14
CA LYS A 87 9.47 1.63 1.65
C LYS A 87 10.85 1.62 2.28
N ILE A 88 11.11 0.62 3.11
CA ILE A 88 12.37 0.42 3.81
C ILE A 88 13.07 -0.78 3.18
N THR A 89 14.31 -0.59 2.74
CA THR A 89 15.17 -1.69 2.27
C THR A 89 16.41 -1.76 3.15
N SER A 90 16.66 -2.93 3.72
CA SER A 90 17.84 -3.20 4.54
C SER A 90 18.66 -4.32 3.92
N PHE A 91 19.96 -4.06 3.78
CA PHE A 91 20.94 -5.02 3.29
C PHE A 91 21.95 -5.36 4.39
N SER A 92 22.18 -6.66 4.59
CA SER A 92 23.22 -7.17 5.46
C SER A 92 24.07 -8.24 4.78
N GLU A 93 25.37 -8.20 5.05
CA GLU A 93 26.34 -9.19 4.58
C GLU A 93 27.15 -9.73 5.75
N VAL A 94 27.04 -11.04 6.00
CA VAL A 94 27.87 -11.76 6.97
C VAL A 94 28.68 -12.83 6.24
N LYS A 95 29.99 -12.57 6.13
CA LYS A 95 30.96 -13.37 5.37
C LYS A 95 30.62 -13.50 3.88
N LYS A 96 29.85 -14.52 3.50
CA LYS A 96 29.45 -14.81 2.11
C LYS A 96 27.93 -14.85 1.94
N GLN A 97 27.20 -14.66 3.04
CA GLN A 97 25.74 -14.66 3.03
C GLN A 97 25.28 -13.21 2.95
N LYS A 98 24.48 -12.91 1.93
CA LYS A 98 23.85 -11.61 1.70
C LYS A 98 22.36 -11.76 1.89
N ILE A 99 21.76 -10.83 2.62
CA ILE A 99 20.33 -10.79 2.86
C ILE A 99 19.85 -9.38 2.59
N THR A 100 18.81 -9.28 1.77
CA THR A 100 18.09 -8.03 1.50
C THR A 100 16.65 -8.19 1.97
N LEU A 101 16.20 -7.28 2.82
CA LEU A 101 14.83 -7.21 3.31
C LEU A 101 14.14 -5.97 2.75
N GLU A 102 12.93 -6.13 2.24
CA GLU A 102 12.07 -5.05 1.75
C GLU A 102 10.80 -5.01 2.59
N VAL A 103 10.52 -3.85 3.17
CA VAL A 103 9.40 -3.62 4.07
C VAL A 103 8.60 -2.42 3.60
N LEU A 104 7.28 -2.59 3.54
CA LEU A 104 6.35 -1.47 3.43
C LEU A 104 5.81 -1.18 4.82
N ALA A 105 5.82 0.08 5.24
CA ALA A 105 5.34 0.51 6.55
C ALA A 105 4.40 1.72 6.46
N GLY A 106 3.42 1.79 7.34
CA GLY A 106 2.52 2.94 7.50
C GLY A 106 2.54 3.47 8.93
N ALA A 107 1.71 4.46 9.23
CA ALA A 107 1.61 5.05 10.55
C ALA A 107 0.52 4.39 11.40
N PHE A 108 0.77 4.28 12.70
CA PHE A 108 -0.27 3.88 13.65
C PHE A 108 -1.40 4.93 13.62
N PRO A 109 -2.68 4.53 13.52
CA PRO A 109 -3.78 5.48 13.57
C PRO A 109 -3.85 6.17 14.94
N ASP A 110 -4.00 7.49 14.92
CA ASP A 110 -4.28 8.28 16.10
C ASP A 110 -5.66 7.98 16.70
N SER A 111 -5.87 8.33 17.97
CA SER A 111 -7.13 8.08 18.69
C SER A 111 -8.40 8.68 18.05
N VAL A 112 -8.25 9.62 17.12
CA VAL A 112 -9.35 10.16 16.31
C VAL A 112 -9.96 9.10 15.39
N PHE A 113 -9.15 8.15 14.91
CA PHE A 113 -9.61 7.02 14.13
C PHE A 113 -10.31 5.96 14.99
N ASP A 114 -10.39 6.10 16.32
CA ASP A 114 -11.23 5.19 17.14
C ASP A 114 -12.73 5.56 17.09
N TYR A 115 -13.09 6.62 16.37
CA TYR A 115 -14.46 7.07 16.18
C TYR A 115 -14.99 6.64 14.83
N ALA A 116 -16.27 6.23 14.80
CA ALA A 116 -16.97 5.96 13.55
C ALA A 116 -17.09 7.26 12.72
N ILE A 117 -17.34 8.38 13.39
CA ILE A 117 -17.36 9.71 12.77
C ILE A 117 -16.58 10.70 13.64
N ALA A 118 -15.69 11.46 13.01
CA ALA A 118 -15.16 12.69 13.55
C ALA A 118 -15.60 13.87 12.65
N LEU A 119 -16.49 14.71 13.15
CA LEU A 119 -17.09 15.81 12.40
C LEU A 119 -16.46 17.14 12.83
N LYS A 120 -15.66 17.76 11.95
CA LYS A 120 -14.93 19.02 12.25
C LYS A 120 -15.90 20.20 12.46
N ASP A 121 -17.03 20.22 11.74
CA ASP A 121 -18.00 21.32 11.83
C ASP A 121 -18.59 21.45 13.24
N THR A 122 -18.53 22.68 13.75
CA THR A 122 -19.02 23.07 15.07
C THR A 122 -20.21 24.02 15.00
N ASN A 123 -20.80 24.23 13.82
CA ASN A 123 -21.90 25.16 13.59
C ASN A 123 -23.25 24.48 13.34
N SER A 124 -23.27 23.19 13.02
CA SER A 124 -24.50 22.43 12.81
C SER A 124 -24.45 21.03 13.43
N SER A 125 -25.60 20.57 13.93
CA SER A 125 -25.77 19.23 14.51
C SER A 125 -25.76 18.15 13.41
N LEU A 126 -25.37 16.94 13.79
CA LEU A 126 -25.44 15.78 12.89
C LEU A 126 -26.85 15.19 12.92
N SER A 127 -27.50 15.15 11.76
CA SER A 127 -28.83 14.56 11.55
C SER A 127 -28.74 13.22 10.84
N LEU A 128 -29.37 12.20 11.42
CA LEU A 128 -29.52 10.87 10.82
C LEU A 128 -30.96 10.71 10.34
N THR A 129 -31.13 10.22 9.12
CA THR A 129 -32.45 9.99 8.52
C THR A 129 -32.51 8.69 7.72
N GLY A 130 -33.71 8.28 7.32
CA GLY A 130 -33.92 7.07 6.52
C GLY A 130 -33.51 5.81 7.28
N SER A 131 -32.78 4.92 6.61
CA SER A 131 -32.22 3.68 7.16
C SER A 131 -30.79 3.82 7.68
N THR A 132 -30.26 5.03 7.87
CA THR A 132 -28.86 5.24 8.29
C THR A 132 -28.50 4.47 9.57
N THR A 133 -27.48 3.63 9.52
CA THR A 133 -26.97 2.86 10.66
C THR A 133 -25.55 3.27 11.02
N ILE A 134 -25.31 3.61 12.28
CA ILE A 134 -23.97 3.93 12.80
C ILE A 134 -23.66 3.04 14.01
N SER A 135 -22.56 2.31 13.93
CA SER A 135 -21.98 1.51 15.01
C SER A 135 -20.60 2.06 15.36
N GLY A 136 -20.49 2.69 16.54
CA GLY A 136 -19.28 3.33 17.03
C GLY A 136 -19.52 4.71 17.63
N ASP A 137 -18.52 5.24 18.32
CA ASP A 137 -18.58 6.56 18.93
C ASP A 137 -18.48 7.67 17.87
N ILE A 138 -19.09 8.82 18.15
CA ILE A 138 -19.05 10.01 17.29
C ILE A 138 -18.36 11.14 18.06
N ALA A 139 -17.33 11.74 17.47
CA ALA A 139 -16.68 12.93 17.98
C ALA A 139 -17.14 14.15 17.18
N SER A 140 -17.66 15.18 17.84
CA SER A 140 -18.04 16.44 17.18
C SER A 140 -17.99 17.61 18.15
N GLY A 141 -18.23 18.82 17.65
CA GLY A 141 -18.42 20.01 18.48
C GLY A 141 -19.70 19.99 19.33
N TYR A 142 -20.57 19.00 19.12
CA TYR A 142 -21.90 18.88 19.73
C TYR A 142 -22.07 17.58 20.51
N ASN A 143 -23.02 17.57 21.45
CA ASN A 143 -23.32 16.39 22.27
C ASN A 143 -24.53 15.61 21.78
N GLN A 144 -25.23 16.13 20.77
CA GLN A 144 -26.52 15.60 20.34
C GLN A 144 -26.45 15.22 18.87
N ILE A 145 -27.00 14.04 18.59
CA ILE A 145 -27.25 13.54 17.26
C ILE A 145 -28.77 13.57 17.09
N GLU A 146 -29.23 14.22 16.03
CA GLU A 146 -30.64 14.35 15.73
C GLU A 146 -31.09 13.14 14.90
N ARG A 147 -32.22 12.56 15.29
CA ARG A 147 -32.90 11.52 14.50
C ARG A 147 -34.08 12.19 13.82
N SER A 148 -33.93 12.49 12.54
CA SER A 148 -34.81 13.37 11.81
C SER A 148 -35.74 12.58 10.88
N THR A 149 -36.98 13.04 10.76
CA THR A 149 -37.90 12.56 9.72
C THR A 149 -37.54 13.27 8.41
N PHE A 150 -37.55 12.55 7.30
CA PHE A 150 -37.29 13.13 5.98
C PHE A 150 -38.43 12.84 5.03
N LYS A 151 -39.00 13.90 4.42
CA LYS A 151 -40.17 13.82 3.51
C LYS A 151 -41.34 12.97 4.05
N GLY A 152 -41.58 13.03 5.36
CA GLY A 152 -42.64 12.27 6.03
C GLY A 152 -42.31 10.82 6.37
N PHE A 153 -41.12 10.33 6.00
CA PHE A 153 -40.62 9.01 6.40
C PHE A 153 -39.82 9.14 7.71
N PRO A 154 -40.23 8.42 8.78
CA PRO A 154 -39.51 8.45 10.04
C PRO A 154 -38.16 7.75 9.91
N PHE A 155 -37.21 8.15 10.77
CA PHE A 155 -35.95 7.44 10.93
C PHE A 155 -36.19 5.97 11.32
N ARG A 156 -35.61 5.03 10.56
CA ARG A 156 -35.70 3.58 10.76
C ARG A 156 -34.36 2.92 11.04
N GLY A 157 -33.26 3.66 10.91
CA GLY A 157 -31.93 3.17 11.19
C GLY A 157 -31.61 3.04 12.69
N SER A 158 -30.33 2.92 13.00
CA SER A 158 -29.86 2.73 14.38
C SER A 158 -28.58 3.52 14.65
N PHE A 159 -28.40 3.97 15.89
CA PHE A 159 -27.13 4.51 16.36
C PHE A 159 -26.72 3.80 17.65
N THR A 160 -25.59 3.10 17.59
CA THR A 160 -25.01 2.34 18.70
C THR A 160 -23.64 2.93 19.02
N GLY A 161 -23.58 3.79 20.04
CA GLY A 161 -22.35 4.47 20.45
C GLY A 161 -22.63 5.68 21.32
N LYS A 162 -21.60 6.49 21.58
CA LYS A 162 -21.70 7.74 22.34
C LYS A 162 -21.31 8.93 21.48
N ALA A 163 -22.12 9.99 21.51
CA ALA A 163 -21.70 11.30 21.04
C ALA A 163 -20.80 11.96 22.10
N LYS A 164 -19.57 12.28 21.73
CA LYS A 164 -18.59 12.94 22.60
C LYS A 164 -18.27 14.33 22.06
N LYS A 165 -18.50 15.35 22.90
CA LYS A 165 -17.93 16.67 22.65
C LYS A 165 -16.43 16.59 22.65
N LYS A 166 -15.82 17.13 21.62
CA LYS A 166 -14.37 17.30 21.53
C LYS A 166 -14.10 18.66 20.92
N ASN A 167 -12.98 19.28 21.28
CA ASN A 167 -12.51 20.47 20.58
C ASN A 167 -11.96 20.03 19.22
N MET A 168 -12.77 20.13 18.16
CA MET A 168 -12.39 19.68 16.82
C MET A 168 -11.14 20.36 16.28
N ARG A 169 -10.81 21.57 16.74
CA ARG A 169 -9.57 22.25 16.29
C ARG A 169 -8.30 21.54 16.74
N ASP A 170 -8.33 20.97 17.94
CA ASP A 170 -7.17 20.29 18.52
C ASP A 170 -7.24 18.77 18.31
N PHE A 171 -8.45 18.23 18.08
CA PHE A 171 -8.70 16.79 17.98
C PHE A 171 -8.71 16.28 16.53
N PHE A 172 -9.03 17.13 15.56
CA PHE A 172 -9.05 16.73 14.15
C PHE A 172 -7.61 16.81 13.60
N PRO A 173 -7.03 15.71 13.12
CA PRO A 173 -5.63 15.67 12.73
C PRO A 173 -5.41 16.50 11.46
N ALA A 174 -4.23 17.11 11.36
CA ALA A 174 -3.73 17.54 10.07
C ALA A 174 -3.18 16.31 9.31
N PHE A 175 -3.19 16.38 7.99
CA PHE A 175 -2.50 15.40 7.17
C PHE A 175 -1.33 16.14 6.51
N GLN A 176 -0.10 15.76 6.84
CA GLN A 176 1.10 16.30 6.22
C GLN A 176 1.19 15.72 4.81
N TYR A 177 0.87 16.50 3.78
CA TYR A 177 0.79 16.03 2.40
C TYR A 177 1.93 16.54 1.51
N GLU A 178 2.84 17.33 2.07
CA GLU A 178 3.95 17.96 1.37
C GLU A 178 4.82 16.91 0.65
N PHE A 179 5.02 15.74 1.25
CA PHE A 179 5.80 14.67 0.62
C PHE A 179 5.14 14.06 -0.62
N LEU A 180 3.79 14.04 -0.68
CA LEU A 180 3.05 13.60 -1.86
C LEU A 180 3.09 14.65 -2.95
N GLU A 181 3.00 15.92 -2.59
CA GLU A 181 3.16 17.03 -3.55
C GLU A 181 4.57 17.08 -4.12
N ASP A 182 5.61 16.91 -3.28
CA ASP A 182 6.99 16.79 -3.74
C ASP A 182 7.16 15.62 -4.70
N GLN A 183 6.49 14.49 -4.47
CA GLN A 183 6.50 13.34 -5.38
C GLN A 183 5.82 13.68 -6.71
N LEU A 184 4.65 14.32 -6.67
CA LEU A 184 3.93 14.76 -7.87
C LEU A 184 4.73 15.80 -8.66
N ASP A 185 5.38 16.74 -7.98
CA ASP A 185 6.21 17.78 -8.57
C ASP A 185 7.47 17.19 -9.21
N LYS A 186 8.16 16.27 -8.53
CA LYS A 186 9.28 15.50 -9.09
C LYS A 186 8.84 14.77 -10.35
N ASN A 187 7.73 14.03 -10.28
CA ASN A 187 7.13 13.33 -11.41
C ASN A 187 6.87 14.28 -12.59
N THR A 188 6.37 15.49 -12.34
CA THR A 188 6.18 16.48 -13.41
C THR A 188 7.47 17.10 -13.94
N SER A 189 8.47 17.33 -13.08
CA SER A 189 9.75 17.92 -13.47
C SER A 189 10.56 17.02 -14.42
N PHE A 190 10.34 15.70 -14.36
CA PHE A 190 10.92 14.76 -15.33
C PHE A 190 10.52 15.10 -16.78
N PHE A 191 9.30 15.63 -16.99
CA PHE A 191 8.84 16.07 -18.32
C PHE A 191 9.50 17.37 -18.79
N GLU A 192 10.12 18.13 -17.89
CA GLU A 192 10.70 19.45 -18.17
C GLU A 192 12.23 19.41 -18.31
N SER A 193 12.89 18.37 -17.78
CA SER A 193 14.35 18.26 -17.83
C SER A 193 14.88 17.86 -19.22
N ASP A 194 16.11 18.28 -19.55
CA ASP A 194 16.83 17.89 -20.79
C ASP A 194 17.16 16.38 -20.86
N SER A 195 16.84 15.60 -19.81
CA SER A 195 17.05 14.15 -19.71
C SER A 195 16.12 13.31 -20.60
N LYS A 196 15.26 13.93 -21.43
CA LYS A 196 14.32 13.27 -22.37
C LYS A 196 14.98 12.21 -23.28
N ASN A 197 16.29 12.31 -23.51
CA ASN A 197 17.02 11.47 -24.46
C ASN A 197 17.52 10.13 -23.89
N GLN A 198 17.36 9.83 -22.59
CA GLN A 198 17.92 8.61 -22.00
C GLN A 198 16.97 7.40 -21.91
N PHE A 199 15.65 7.58 -22.04
CA PHE A 199 14.67 6.52 -21.69
C PHE A 199 13.54 6.31 -22.70
N SER A 200 13.74 6.68 -23.97
CA SER A 200 12.68 6.57 -24.98
C SER A 200 12.44 5.12 -25.40
N VAL A 201 11.34 4.52 -24.95
CA VAL A 201 10.77 3.31 -25.55
C VAL A 201 9.65 3.74 -26.50
N ARG A 202 9.62 3.19 -27.72
CA ARG A 202 8.73 3.68 -28.78
C ARG A 202 7.44 2.88 -28.92
N ASP A 203 7.41 1.62 -28.45
CA ASP A 203 6.27 0.72 -28.65
C ASP A 203 6.17 -0.36 -27.56
N LEU A 204 4.93 -0.74 -27.20
CA LEU A 204 4.62 -1.82 -26.26
C LEU A 204 5.12 -3.20 -26.73
N SER A 205 5.28 -3.37 -28.06
CA SER A 205 5.83 -4.58 -28.66
C SER A 205 7.32 -4.81 -28.34
N GLU A 206 8.03 -3.80 -27.85
CA GLU A 206 9.42 -3.89 -27.39
C GLU A 206 9.54 -4.33 -25.92
N LEU A 207 8.44 -4.49 -25.17
CA LEU A 207 8.44 -4.84 -23.73
C LEU A 207 8.95 -6.27 -23.41
N THR A 208 9.30 -7.08 -24.41
CA THR A 208 9.83 -8.45 -24.20
C THR A 208 11.21 -8.47 -23.52
N GLN A 209 11.85 -7.31 -23.36
CA GLN A 209 13.18 -7.15 -22.76
C GLN A 209 13.18 -6.28 -21.50
N LEU A 210 12.04 -6.00 -20.89
CA LEU A 210 12.02 -5.22 -19.66
C LEU A 210 12.74 -5.97 -18.54
N HIS A 211 13.60 -5.25 -17.84
CA HIS A 211 14.29 -5.69 -16.64
C HIS A 211 13.70 -5.00 -15.40
N GLU A 212 13.92 -5.61 -14.23
CA GLU A 212 13.54 -5.00 -12.95
C GLU A 212 14.22 -3.64 -12.77
N GLY A 213 13.45 -2.63 -12.37
CA GLY A 213 13.94 -1.26 -12.17
C GLY A 213 14.02 -0.40 -13.43
N ASP A 214 13.62 -0.90 -14.60
CA ASP A 214 13.62 -0.11 -15.83
C ASP A 214 12.67 1.09 -15.73
N THR A 215 13.10 2.22 -16.30
CA THR A 215 12.29 3.43 -16.47
C THR A 215 11.97 3.64 -17.94
N LEU A 216 10.68 3.74 -18.25
CA LEU A 216 10.14 3.95 -19.59
C LEU A 216 9.57 5.35 -19.70
N TYR A 217 9.97 6.09 -20.74
CA TYR A 217 9.47 7.42 -21.00
C TYR A 217 8.83 7.52 -22.39
N PHE A 218 7.60 8.05 -22.42
CA PHE A 218 6.80 8.29 -23.61
C PHE A 218 6.46 9.78 -23.71
N SER A 219 6.92 10.43 -24.78
CA SER A 219 6.69 11.86 -25.03
C SER A 219 5.31 12.20 -25.60
N SER A 220 4.43 11.20 -25.73
CA SER A 220 3.09 11.35 -26.28
C SER A 220 2.12 10.42 -25.57
N SER A 221 0.82 10.71 -25.71
CA SER A 221 -0.23 9.89 -25.10
C SER A 221 -0.12 8.42 -25.55
N GLN A 222 -0.42 7.52 -24.63
CA GLN A 222 -0.29 6.08 -24.78
C GLN A 222 -1.63 5.39 -24.57
N GLU A 223 -1.92 4.38 -25.40
CA GLU A 223 -3.06 3.50 -25.26
C GLU A 223 -2.57 2.05 -25.37
N TRP A 224 -2.70 1.31 -24.27
CA TRP A 224 -2.17 -0.03 -24.12
C TRP A 224 -3.31 -1.02 -23.92
N SER A 225 -3.27 -2.11 -24.67
CA SER A 225 -4.14 -3.26 -24.42
C SER A 225 -3.29 -4.40 -23.89
N VAL A 226 -3.42 -4.68 -22.59
CA VAL A 226 -2.70 -5.75 -21.89
C VAL A 226 -3.54 -7.03 -21.92
N ASN A 227 -2.86 -8.17 -21.93
CA ASN A 227 -3.51 -9.48 -21.89
C ASN A 227 -2.92 -10.33 -20.77
N GLN A 228 -3.50 -11.51 -20.52
CA GLN A 228 -3.18 -12.28 -19.30
C GLN A 228 -1.73 -12.73 -19.25
N THR A 229 -1.05 -12.75 -20.39
CA THR A 229 0.38 -13.09 -20.49
C THR A 229 1.29 -11.89 -20.23
N THR A 230 0.75 -10.67 -20.24
CA THR A 230 1.48 -9.45 -19.91
C THR A 230 1.65 -9.36 -18.39
N THR A 231 2.86 -9.64 -17.92
CA THR A 231 3.30 -9.33 -16.56
C THR A 231 4.50 -8.40 -16.65
N PHE A 232 4.36 -7.18 -16.14
CA PHE A 232 5.49 -6.26 -16.05
C PHE A 232 6.48 -6.74 -14.97
N PRO A 233 7.79 -6.53 -15.17
CA PRO A 233 8.78 -6.76 -14.11
C PRO A 233 8.52 -5.90 -12.87
N LYS A 234 9.23 -6.23 -11.79
CA LYS A 234 9.18 -5.47 -10.54
C LYS A 234 9.83 -4.09 -10.71
N ASP A 235 9.38 -3.12 -9.90
CA ASP A 235 9.97 -1.78 -9.78
C ASP A 235 10.08 -0.99 -11.11
N ILE A 236 9.22 -1.29 -12.09
CA ILE A 236 9.13 -0.53 -13.34
C ILE A 236 8.56 0.86 -13.09
N VAL A 237 9.14 1.88 -13.72
CA VAL A 237 8.61 3.24 -13.76
C VAL A 237 8.18 3.59 -15.18
N VAL A 238 6.93 4.00 -15.36
CA VAL A 238 6.37 4.44 -16.65
C VAL A 238 5.99 5.92 -16.56
N LEU A 239 6.59 6.74 -17.42
CA LEU A 239 6.35 8.17 -17.50
C LEU A 239 5.73 8.51 -18.86
N VAL A 240 4.55 9.12 -18.87
CA VAL A 240 3.81 9.50 -20.08
C VAL A 240 3.52 11.00 -20.09
N GLU A 241 4.13 11.73 -21.05
CA GLU A 241 3.90 13.16 -21.29
C GLU A 241 2.58 13.38 -22.07
N GLY A 242 1.47 12.97 -21.46
CA GLY A 242 0.13 13.07 -22.02
C GLY A 242 -0.86 12.21 -21.25
N ASN A 243 -1.82 11.62 -21.98
CA ASN A 243 -2.78 10.68 -21.42
C ASN A 243 -2.23 9.24 -21.47
N LEU A 244 -2.54 8.44 -20.45
CA LEU A 244 -2.27 7.00 -20.44
C LEU A 244 -3.60 6.25 -20.31
N THR A 245 -3.89 5.37 -21.25
CA THR A 245 -5.02 4.45 -21.19
C THR A 245 -4.49 3.02 -21.16
N ILE A 246 -4.88 2.23 -20.17
CA ILE A 246 -4.55 0.81 -20.06
C ILE A 246 -5.85 0.02 -20.03
N THR A 247 -6.05 -0.91 -20.95
CA THR A 247 -7.25 -1.75 -21.03
C THR A 247 -6.88 -3.22 -21.16
N GLY A 248 -7.83 -4.11 -20.88
CA GLY A 248 -7.68 -5.55 -21.08
C GLY A 248 -7.53 -6.31 -19.76
N ASP A 249 -6.81 -7.41 -19.77
CA ASP A 249 -6.74 -8.33 -18.62
C ASP A 249 -5.29 -8.71 -18.40
N GLY A 250 -4.56 -7.99 -17.55
CA GLY A 250 -3.12 -8.19 -17.39
C GLY A 250 -2.61 -7.76 -16.02
N ASN A 251 -1.34 -8.03 -15.73
CA ASN A 251 -0.71 -7.70 -14.46
C ASN A 251 0.37 -6.63 -14.64
N LEU A 252 0.18 -5.47 -14.03
CA LEU A 252 1.11 -4.34 -14.06
C LEU A 252 2.35 -4.54 -13.19
N GLY A 253 2.50 -5.68 -12.53
CA GLY A 253 3.68 -6.04 -11.76
C GLY A 253 3.60 -5.65 -10.29
N THR A 254 4.77 -5.68 -9.64
CA THR A 254 4.92 -5.34 -8.21
C THR A 254 5.76 -4.09 -8.05
N TYR A 255 5.36 -3.19 -7.15
CA TYR A 255 6.05 -1.91 -6.88
C TYR A 255 6.22 -1.00 -8.10
N THR A 256 5.41 -1.18 -9.13
CA THR A 256 5.46 -0.39 -10.35
C THR A 256 4.84 0.98 -10.18
N THR A 257 5.42 1.98 -10.83
CA THR A 257 4.94 3.37 -10.80
C THR A 257 4.52 3.80 -12.20
N PHE A 258 3.27 4.24 -12.36
CA PHE A 258 2.76 4.82 -13.59
C PHE A 258 2.44 6.29 -13.37
N VAL A 259 2.96 7.15 -14.24
CA VAL A 259 2.77 8.59 -14.19
C VAL A 259 2.26 9.08 -15.53
N ALA A 260 1.05 9.62 -15.54
CA ALA A 260 0.50 10.37 -16.66
C ALA A 260 0.49 11.85 -16.33
N ARG A 261 1.02 12.68 -17.24
CA ARG A 261 1.00 14.14 -17.08
C ARG A 261 -0.43 14.68 -16.99
N ASP A 262 -1.35 14.14 -17.79
CA ASP A 262 -2.71 14.64 -17.92
C ASP A 262 -3.72 13.66 -17.32
N THR A 263 -4.28 12.76 -18.13
CA THR A 263 -5.31 11.80 -17.71
C THR A 263 -4.76 10.38 -17.64
N MET A 264 -5.18 9.62 -16.64
CA MET A 264 -4.97 8.18 -16.57
C MET A 264 -6.31 7.44 -16.55
N SER A 265 -6.50 6.50 -17.48
CA SER A 265 -7.66 5.62 -17.51
C SER A 265 -7.21 4.17 -17.49
N ILE A 266 -7.72 3.36 -16.56
CA ILE A 266 -7.44 1.93 -16.48
C ILE A 266 -8.75 1.16 -16.46
N GLY A 267 -8.90 0.20 -17.38
CA GLY A 267 -10.07 -0.65 -17.51
C GLY A 267 -9.73 -2.10 -17.84
N GLY A 268 -10.77 -2.95 -17.89
CA GLY A 268 -10.72 -4.40 -17.87
C GLY A 268 -10.26 -4.99 -16.53
N SER A 269 -9.83 -6.25 -16.54
CA SER A 269 -9.43 -7.02 -15.35
C SER A 269 -7.96 -6.81 -14.96
N VAL A 270 -7.49 -5.57 -14.98
CA VAL A 270 -6.10 -5.24 -14.68
C VAL A 270 -5.79 -5.40 -13.19
N THR A 271 -4.65 -6.03 -12.89
CA THR A 271 -4.15 -6.27 -11.53
C THR A 271 -2.78 -5.66 -11.31
N ALA A 272 -2.45 -5.34 -10.06
CA ALA A 272 -1.13 -4.86 -9.66
C ALA A 272 -0.91 -5.08 -8.15
N THR A 273 0.34 -5.16 -7.72
CA THR A 273 0.70 -5.30 -6.29
C THR A 273 1.60 -4.15 -5.85
N HIS A 274 1.18 -3.42 -4.80
CA HIS A 274 1.88 -2.23 -4.30
C HIS A 274 2.18 -1.20 -5.39
N ALA A 275 1.28 -0.97 -6.35
CA ALA A 275 1.52 -0.01 -7.43
C ALA A 275 1.29 1.44 -6.99
N ILE A 276 1.96 2.39 -7.67
CA ILE A 276 1.65 3.82 -7.59
C ILE A 276 1.11 4.26 -8.95
N LEU A 277 -0.10 4.81 -8.97
CA LEU A 277 -0.73 5.39 -10.14
C LEU A 277 -0.86 6.90 -9.90
N SER A 278 -0.30 7.70 -10.80
CA SER A 278 -0.22 9.16 -10.68
C SER A 278 -0.75 9.86 -11.92
N ALA A 279 -1.69 10.80 -11.75
CA ALA A 279 -2.26 11.58 -12.87
C ALA A 279 -2.34 13.08 -12.53
N GLY A 280 -2.05 13.95 -13.49
CA GLY A 280 -2.08 15.40 -13.24
C GLY A 280 -3.47 16.04 -13.25
N THR A 281 -4.41 15.55 -14.06
CA THR A 281 -5.71 16.22 -14.28
C THR A 281 -6.93 15.35 -13.96
N PHE A 282 -6.90 14.07 -14.32
CA PHE A 282 -8.02 13.16 -14.07
C PHE A 282 -7.51 11.72 -14.00
N MET A 283 -8.09 10.94 -13.10
CA MET A 283 -7.82 9.51 -12.99
C MET A 283 -9.14 8.74 -12.94
N GLU A 284 -9.24 7.72 -13.76
CA GLU A 284 -10.40 6.85 -13.81
C GLU A 284 -9.97 5.38 -13.81
N LEU A 285 -10.50 4.61 -12.88
CA LEU A 285 -10.43 3.15 -12.92
C LEU A 285 -11.85 2.62 -13.13
N GLY A 286 -11.99 1.61 -13.99
CA GLY A 286 -13.28 1.00 -14.31
C GLY A 286 -13.18 -0.49 -14.62
N ASP A 287 -14.29 -1.07 -15.08
CA ASP A 287 -14.36 -2.37 -15.76
C ASP A 287 -13.76 -3.57 -14.96
N GLN A 288 -14.02 -3.66 -13.65
CA GLN A 288 -13.58 -4.75 -12.76
C GLN A 288 -12.07 -4.79 -12.45
N VAL A 289 -11.37 -3.67 -12.58
CA VAL A 289 -9.98 -3.53 -12.11
C VAL A 289 -9.87 -3.96 -10.64
N SER A 290 -8.88 -4.83 -10.33
CA SER A 290 -8.62 -5.25 -8.95
C SER A 290 -7.13 -5.24 -8.62
N MET A 291 -6.71 -4.33 -7.75
CA MET A 291 -5.28 -4.11 -7.49
C MET A 291 -5.00 -3.60 -6.09
N ASN A 292 -3.78 -3.88 -5.60
CA ASN A 292 -3.24 -3.16 -4.45
C ASN A 292 -2.46 -1.95 -4.99
N ALA A 293 -3.02 -0.75 -4.83
CA ALA A 293 -2.45 0.44 -5.43
C ALA A 293 -2.71 1.72 -4.64
N GLN A 294 -1.83 2.69 -4.85
CA GLN A 294 -1.98 4.06 -4.38
C GLN A 294 -2.31 4.94 -5.57
N LEU A 295 -3.49 5.55 -5.54
CA LEU A 295 -3.96 6.49 -6.54
C LEU A 295 -3.67 7.91 -6.07
N ILE A 296 -2.86 8.65 -6.81
CA ILE A 296 -2.40 9.99 -6.43
C ILE A 296 -2.69 10.93 -7.59
N SER A 297 -3.42 12.02 -7.36
CA SER A 297 -3.73 12.96 -8.43
C SER A 297 -3.76 14.43 -7.98
N LYS A 298 -3.33 15.34 -8.86
CA LYS A 298 -3.63 16.79 -8.72
C LYS A 298 -5.05 17.13 -9.20
N GLY A 299 -5.74 16.15 -9.76
CA GLY A 299 -7.08 16.26 -10.32
C GLY A 299 -8.07 15.33 -9.65
N ARG A 300 -9.19 15.08 -10.33
CA ARG A 300 -10.27 14.23 -9.80
C ARG A 300 -9.95 12.75 -9.98
N ILE A 301 -10.44 11.92 -9.06
CA ILE A 301 -10.33 10.46 -9.12
C ILE A 301 -11.73 9.85 -9.13
N GLN A 302 -12.00 8.97 -10.09
CA GLN A 302 -13.26 8.25 -10.20
C GLN A 302 -13.01 6.74 -10.26
N LEU A 303 -13.73 5.99 -9.43
CA LEU A 303 -13.71 4.53 -9.38
C LEU A 303 -15.10 4.04 -9.73
N ARG A 304 -15.23 3.31 -10.85
CA ARG A 304 -16.51 2.85 -11.39
C ARG A 304 -16.51 1.36 -11.72
N ASP A 305 -17.69 0.81 -12.00
CA ASP A 305 -17.87 -0.53 -12.58
C ASP A 305 -17.11 -1.63 -11.84
N GLN A 306 -17.41 -1.82 -10.55
CA GLN A 306 -16.89 -2.92 -9.73
C GLN A 306 -15.36 -2.89 -9.50
N VAL A 307 -14.74 -1.71 -9.48
CA VAL A 307 -13.33 -1.57 -9.09
C VAL A 307 -13.12 -2.05 -7.66
N TYR A 308 -12.06 -2.83 -7.43
CA TYR A 308 -11.66 -3.29 -6.11
C TYR A 308 -10.20 -2.95 -5.79
N LEU A 309 -9.99 -1.94 -4.96
CA LEU A 309 -8.67 -1.60 -4.42
C LEU A 309 -8.42 -2.40 -3.13
N THR A 310 -7.41 -3.27 -3.13
CA THR A 310 -7.07 -4.16 -2.01
C THR A 310 -6.10 -3.53 -1.02
N TYR A 311 -6.13 -3.94 0.25
CA TYR A 311 -5.30 -3.36 1.29
C TYR A 311 -3.79 -3.67 1.10
N PRO A 312 -2.87 -2.73 1.39
CA PRO A 312 -3.08 -1.33 1.74
C PRO A 312 -3.21 -0.43 0.50
N SER A 313 -4.41 0.08 0.21
CA SER A 313 -4.63 1.07 -0.84
C SER A 313 -4.80 2.48 -0.27
N MET A 314 -4.50 3.48 -1.08
CA MET A 314 -4.73 4.88 -0.76
C MET A 314 -5.28 5.60 -1.99
N VAL A 315 -6.25 6.47 -1.80
CA VAL A 315 -6.73 7.38 -2.85
C VAL A 315 -6.54 8.80 -2.36
N TYR A 316 -5.66 9.54 -3.01
CA TYR A 316 -5.26 10.88 -2.63
C TYR A 316 -5.50 11.86 -3.77
N THR A 317 -6.11 13.00 -3.46
CA THR A 317 -6.12 14.14 -4.37
C THR A 317 -5.85 15.45 -3.66
N SER A 318 -5.10 16.32 -4.33
CA SER A 318 -4.85 17.71 -3.93
C SER A 318 -5.54 18.72 -4.85
N THR A 319 -6.56 18.28 -5.58
CA THR A 319 -7.25 19.18 -6.51
C THR A 319 -7.80 20.42 -5.82
N THR A 320 -7.53 21.56 -6.44
CA THR A 320 -7.94 22.90 -5.98
C THR A 320 -8.84 23.61 -7.00
N THR A 321 -9.11 22.98 -8.14
CA THR A 321 -9.81 23.58 -9.28
C THR A 321 -11.06 22.79 -9.64
N PHE A 322 -12.14 23.50 -9.99
CA PHE A 322 -13.34 22.90 -10.56
C PHE A 322 -13.22 22.80 -12.07
N LEU A 323 -13.61 21.65 -12.62
CA LEU A 323 -13.90 21.51 -14.05
C LEU A 323 -15.41 21.32 -14.21
N GLY A 324 -16.11 22.42 -14.52
CA GLY A 324 -17.57 22.43 -14.68
C GLY A 324 -18.35 22.42 -13.37
N GLU A 325 -19.53 21.79 -13.37
CA GLU A 325 -20.44 21.74 -12.22
C GLU A 325 -20.12 20.59 -11.22
N GLN A 326 -19.18 19.72 -11.55
CA GLN A 326 -18.83 18.57 -10.72
C GLN A 326 -17.83 18.96 -9.63
N GLN A 327 -18.26 18.83 -8.38
CA GLN A 327 -17.47 19.17 -7.19
C GLN A 327 -16.86 17.95 -6.51
N GLU A 328 -17.08 16.77 -7.07
CA GLU A 328 -16.62 15.48 -6.57
C GLU A 328 -15.14 15.31 -6.94
N VAL A 329 -14.27 15.33 -5.94
CA VAL A 329 -12.81 15.16 -6.12
C VAL A 329 -12.41 13.70 -6.07
N ILE A 330 -13.12 12.91 -5.27
CA ILE A 330 -13.06 11.46 -5.25
C ILE A 330 -14.49 10.97 -5.35
N HIS A 331 -14.80 10.16 -6.36
CA HIS A 331 -16.10 9.53 -6.54
C HIS A 331 -15.94 8.02 -6.59
N LEU A 332 -16.43 7.35 -5.54
CA LEU A 332 -16.56 5.89 -5.51
C LEU A 332 -17.99 5.53 -5.92
N GLN A 333 -18.13 5.01 -7.13
CA GLN A 333 -19.43 4.62 -7.69
C GLN A 333 -19.87 3.26 -7.19
N ASP A 334 -21.13 2.93 -7.49
CA ASP A 334 -21.77 1.68 -7.10
C ASP A 334 -20.90 0.45 -7.38
N GLU A 335 -21.01 -0.53 -6.47
CA GLU A 335 -20.33 -1.82 -6.49
C GLU A 335 -18.79 -1.76 -6.40
N SER A 336 -18.21 -0.56 -6.27
CA SER A 336 -16.76 -0.41 -6.10
C SER A 336 -16.37 -0.49 -4.62
N THR A 337 -15.23 -1.13 -4.35
CA THR A 337 -14.72 -1.36 -3.00
C THR A 337 -13.30 -0.81 -2.84
N VAL A 338 -13.06 -0.09 -1.74
CA VAL A 338 -11.72 0.37 -1.38
C VAL A 338 -11.34 -0.13 0.02
N ASP A 339 -10.28 -0.92 0.08
CA ASP A 339 -9.65 -1.35 1.31
C ASP A 339 -8.42 -0.48 1.59
N GLY A 340 -8.63 0.57 2.38
CA GLY A 340 -7.61 1.59 2.48
C GLY A 340 -8.10 2.93 3.01
N THR A 341 -7.42 4.00 2.61
CA THR A 341 -7.73 5.36 3.04
C THR A 341 -8.03 6.27 1.86
N LEU A 342 -9.19 6.94 1.89
CA LEU A 342 -9.48 8.06 1.00
C LEU A 342 -9.04 9.36 1.67
N VAL A 343 -8.24 10.18 0.98
CA VAL A 343 -7.58 11.35 1.55
C VAL A 343 -7.80 12.56 0.65
N TYR A 344 -8.51 13.56 1.20
CA TYR A 344 -8.59 14.91 0.63
C TYR A 344 -8.21 15.93 1.72
N PRO A 345 -6.95 16.41 1.74
CA PRO A 345 -6.45 17.24 2.84
C PRO A 345 -6.65 18.74 2.63
N ILE A 346 -7.12 19.15 1.45
CA ILE A 346 -7.22 20.56 1.09
C ILE A 346 -8.42 21.18 1.80
N GLU A 347 -8.15 22.17 2.63
CA GLU A 347 -9.20 23.00 3.22
C GLU A 347 -9.64 24.07 2.22
N THR A 348 -10.79 23.86 1.59
CA THR A 348 -11.45 24.91 0.81
C THR A 348 -12.06 25.98 1.70
N GLY A 349 -12.17 27.19 1.15
CA GLY A 349 -12.71 28.40 1.80
C GLY A 349 -14.15 28.31 2.34
N THR A 350 -14.73 29.47 2.64
CA THR A 350 -15.95 29.64 3.46
C THR A 350 -17.11 28.70 3.07
N PHE A 351 -17.62 27.98 4.09
CA PHE A 351 -18.83 27.14 4.13
C PHE A 351 -19.91 27.54 3.10
N ASN A 352 -19.94 26.88 1.93
CA ASN A 352 -20.96 27.09 0.90
C ASN A 352 -21.09 25.84 -0.01
N GLN A 353 -22.03 25.88 -0.96
CA GLN A 353 -22.28 24.89 -2.02
C GLN A 353 -21.10 24.67 -2.98
N GLU A 354 -19.93 25.27 -2.73
CA GLU A 354 -18.73 25.26 -3.59
C GLU A 354 -17.57 24.51 -2.91
N GLN A 355 -17.86 23.64 -1.93
CA GLN A 355 -16.84 22.80 -1.32
C GLN A 355 -16.64 21.53 -2.13
N PHE A 356 -15.37 21.17 -2.30
CA PHE A 356 -14.98 19.89 -2.89
C PHE A 356 -15.46 18.73 -2.02
N ARG A 357 -15.80 17.61 -2.69
CA ARG A 357 -16.48 16.50 -2.04
C ARG A 357 -15.86 15.15 -2.33
N ILE A 358 -15.83 14.30 -1.31
CA ILE A 358 -15.72 12.86 -1.51
C ILE A 358 -17.14 12.30 -1.55
N LYS A 359 -17.49 11.60 -2.63
CA LYS A 359 -18.79 11.00 -2.83
C LYS A 359 -18.70 9.48 -2.86
N ILE A 360 -19.56 8.84 -2.08
CA ILE A 360 -19.66 7.38 -1.96
C ILE A 360 -21.12 6.97 -2.27
N ASP A 361 -21.32 6.30 -3.40
CA ASP A 361 -22.65 5.89 -3.87
C ASP A 361 -23.21 4.70 -3.04
N GLU A 362 -24.51 4.41 -3.21
CA GLU A 362 -25.30 3.53 -2.34
C GLU A 362 -24.72 2.12 -2.16
N ASN A 363 -24.15 1.54 -3.22
CA ASN A 363 -23.60 0.18 -3.19
C ASN A 363 -22.07 0.15 -3.11
N ALA A 364 -21.44 1.29 -2.87
CA ALA A 364 -20.01 1.40 -2.67
C ALA A 364 -19.60 1.02 -1.24
N LEU A 365 -18.40 0.45 -1.09
CA LEU A 365 -17.85 0.01 0.19
C LEU A 365 -16.45 0.57 0.43
N VAL A 366 -16.25 1.20 1.59
CA VAL A 366 -14.91 1.57 2.09
C VAL A 366 -14.61 0.74 3.34
N ARG A 367 -13.60 -0.13 3.29
CA ARG A 367 -13.06 -0.85 4.46
C ARG A 367 -11.78 -0.17 4.92
N GLY A 368 -11.91 0.79 5.82
CA GLY A 368 -10.79 1.61 6.26
C GLY A 368 -11.24 2.99 6.71
N SER A 369 -10.66 4.05 6.14
CA SER A 369 -10.97 5.42 6.59
C SER A 369 -11.18 6.40 5.45
N ILE A 370 -12.06 7.37 5.69
CA ILE A 370 -12.24 8.55 4.84
C ILE A 370 -11.75 9.74 5.64
N TYR A 371 -10.79 10.49 5.10
CA TYR A 371 -10.33 11.76 5.64
C TYR A 371 -10.55 12.86 4.61
N ASN A 372 -11.33 13.86 5.01
CA ASN A 372 -11.81 14.88 4.09
C ASN A 372 -11.94 16.24 4.76
N GLN A 373 -11.10 17.20 4.36
CA GLN A 373 -11.17 18.59 4.81
C GLN A 373 -12.24 19.42 4.07
N GLY A 374 -12.94 18.82 3.11
CA GLY A 374 -14.15 19.33 2.45
C GLY A 374 -15.42 18.60 2.90
N GLN A 375 -16.36 18.35 1.98
CA GLN A 375 -17.66 17.73 2.27
C GLN A 375 -17.70 16.24 1.91
N THR A 376 -18.33 15.41 2.71
CA THR A 376 -18.57 14.00 2.37
C THR A 376 -20.04 13.78 2.02
N GLU A 377 -20.30 13.33 0.80
CA GLU A 377 -21.62 12.86 0.35
C GLU A 377 -21.63 11.33 0.44
N LEU A 378 -22.33 10.80 1.45
CA LEU A 378 -22.27 9.38 1.80
C LEU A 378 -23.66 8.75 1.70
N ALA A 379 -23.82 7.84 0.74
CA ALA A 379 -24.97 6.96 0.60
C ALA A 379 -24.61 5.48 0.81
N GLY A 380 -23.33 5.11 0.62
CA GLY A 380 -22.85 3.74 0.76
C GLY A 380 -22.44 3.30 2.16
N THR A 381 -21.51 2.35 2.20
CA THR A 381 -21.06 1.68 3.43
C THR A 381 -19.61 1.98 3.78
N VAL A 382 -19.33 2.29 5.04
CA VAL A 382 -17.97 2.46 5.57
C VAL A 382 -17.74 1.54 6.77
N TYR A 383 -16.87 0.55 6.61
CA TYR A 383 -16.37 -0.28 7.70
C TYR A 383 -15.08 0.32 8.28
N GLY A 384 -15.27 1.34 9.11
CA GLY A 384 -14.21 2.07 9.79
C GLY A 384 -14.60 3.50 10.14
N SER A 385 -13.78 4.47 9.76
CA SER A 385 -13.88 5.84 10.27
C SER A 385 -14.11 6.87 9.17
N VAL A 386 -15.01 7.82 9.42
CA VAL A 386 -15.24 9.00 8.56
C VAL A 386 -14.84 10.26 9.31
N LEU A 387 -13.67 10.81 8.96
CA LEU A 387 -13.16 12.08 9.44
C LEU A 387 -13.48 13.12 8.37
N THR A 388 -14.47 13.97 8.61
CA THR A 388 -14.91 14.95 7.61
C THR A 388 -15.16 16.32 8.20
N LYS A 389 -14.96 17.37 7.39
CA LYS A 389 -15.38 18.71 7.78
C LYS A 389 -16.90 18.80 7.90
N GLN A 390 -17.63 18.33 6.89
CA GLN A 390 -19.09 18.34 6.86
C GLN A 390 -19.65 17.15 6.09
N PHE A 391 -20.84 16.69 6.45
CA PHE A 391 -21.63 15.86 5.52
C PHE A 391 -22.46 16.75 4.60
N PHE A 392 -22.62 16.28 3.37
CA PHE A 392 -23.43 16.92 2.35
C PHE A 392 -24.50 15.92 1.88
N PHE A 393 -25.74 16.37 1.82
CA PHE A 393 -26.83 15.60 1.25
C PHE A 393 -27.71 16.53 0.41
N TYR A 394 -27.87 16.20 -0.88
CA TYR A 394 -28.73 16.95 -1.79
C TYR A 394 -29.97 16.15 -2.17
N GLU A 395 -31.11 16.79 -2.04
CA GLU A 395 -32.37 16.29 -2.55
C GLU A 395 -33.11 17.44 -3.21
N SER A 396 -33.20 17.41 -4.53
CA SER A 396 -33.73 18.54 -5.31
C SER A 396 -35.03 19.10 -4.73
N PRO A 397 -35.13 20.42 -4.48
CA PRO A 397 -34.13 21.48 -4.74
C PRO A 397 -33.30 21.89 -3.51
N THR A 398 -33.27 21.06 -2.45
CA THR A 398 -32.75 21.44 -1.13
C THR A 398 -31.43 20.74 -0.81
N ILE A 399 -30.50 21.49 -0.23
CA ILE A 399 -29.25 20.97 0.33
C ILE A 399 -29.38 20.89 1.84
N TYR A 400 -28.94 19.77 2.40
CA TYR A 400 -28.91 19.50 3.82
C TYR A 400 -27.45 19.29 4.24
N ILE A 401 -27.01 20.09 5.20
CA ILE A 401 -25.65 20.06 5.73
C ILE A 401 -25.64 19.28 7.03
N ASN A 402 -24.67 18.38 7.17
CA ASN A 402 -24.56 17.42 8.27
C ASN A 402 -25.76 16.47 8.38
N TRP A 403 -26.32 16.08 7.23
CA TRP A 403 -27.34 15.03 7.13
C TRP A 403 -26.73 13.78 6.50
N ILE A 404 -27.02 12.62 7.09
CA ILE A 404 -26.68 11.31 6.53
C ILE A 404 -27.97 10.53 6.31
N LYS A 405 -28.21 10.11 5.07
CA LYS A 405 -29.40 9.37 4.65
C LYS A 405 -28.99 8.01 4.08
N ASP A 406 -29.64 6.97 4.57
CA ASP A 406 -29.57 5.59 4.08
C ASP A 406 -28.16 4.95 4.03
N ALA A 407 -27.18 5.49 4.76
CA ALA A 407 -25.80 4.99 4.78
C ALA A 407 -25.48 4.08 5.99
N GLU A 408 -24.46 3.24 5.86
CA GLU A 408 -23.93 2.42 6.97
C GLU A 408 -22.50 2.86 7.33
N ILE A 409 -22.24 3.11 8.63
CA ILE A 409 -20.89 3.30 9.16
C ILE A 409 -20.71 2.37 10.36
N ASP A 410 -19.78 1.42 10.26
CA ASP A 410 -19.53 0.45 11.32
C ASP A 410 -18.03 0.29 11.58
N ILE A 411 -17.55 0.94 12.65
CA ILE A 411 -16.14 0.84 13.02
C ILE A 411 -15.76 -0.55 13.57
N THR A 412 -16.73 -1.33 14.06
CA THR A 412 -16.47 -2.65 14.64
C THR A 412 -16.13 -3.69 13.57
N LYS A 413 -16.45 -3.40 12.31
CA LYS A 413 -16.10 -4.20 11.12
C LYS A 413 -14.79 -3.75 10.47
N ARG A 414 -14.11 -2.73 11.00
CA ARG A 414 -12.80 -2.31 10.50
C ARG A 414 -11.78 -3.44 10.69
N PRO A 415 -10.89 -3.70 9.70
CA PRO A 415 -9.80 -4.65 9.89
C PRO A 415 -8.98 -4.34 11.14
N GLN A 416 -8.60 -5.37 11.91
CA GLN A 416 -7.89 -5.21 13.20
C GLN A 416 -6.52 -4.52 13.04
N ASP A 417 -5.82 -4.85 11.96
CA ASP A 417 -4.48 -4.34 11.66
C ASP A 417 -4.52 -3.14 10.69
N PHE A 418 -5.60 -2.35 10.75
CA PHE A 418 -5.73 -1.16 9.90
C PHE A 418 -4.71 -0.09 10.30
N ILE A 419 -3.78 0.18 9.39
CA ILE A 419 -2.74 1.20 9.47
C ILE A 419 -3.07 2.32 8.47
N VAL A 420 -2.73 3.55 8.83
CA VAL A 420 -2.99 4.76 8.02
C VAL A 420 -1.72 5.21 7.27
N PRO A 421 -1.86 6.04 6.21
CA PRO A 421 -0.72 6.66 5.56
C PRO A 421 0.14 7.50 6.52
N ILE A 422 1.44 7.63 6.23
CA ILE A 422 2.44 8.26 7.13
C ILE A 422 2.18 9.75 7.42
N GLY A 423 1.31 10.41 6.66
CA GLY A 423 0.98 11.84 6.86
C GLY A 423 0.06 12.16 8.05
N PHE A 424 -0.52 11.17 8.73
CA PHE A 424 -1.45 11.41 9.85
C PHE A 424 -0.80 11.49 11.24
N SER A 425 0.45 11.05 11.38
CA SER A 425 1.08 10.87 12.69
C SER A 425 2.27 11.81 12.83
N ASP A 426 2.27 12.61 13.90
CA ASP A 426 3.49 13.30 14.37
C ASP A 426 4.44 12.34 15.11
N SER A 427 4.00 11.10 15.38
CA SER A 427 4.83 10.05 15.99
C SER A 427 5.56 9.22 14.94
N THR A 428 6.84 8.91 15.19
CA THR A 428 7.69 8.05 14.35
C THR A 428 7.34 6.56 14.45
N LYS A 429 6.20 6.21 15.04
CA LYS A 429 5.81 4.80 15.25
C LYS A 429 5.20 4.25 13.98
N TYR A 430 6.04 3.60 13.19
CA TYR A 430 5.64 2.93 11.97
C TYR A 430 5.28 1.47 12.24
N VAL A 431 4.35 0.93 11.46
CA VAL A 431 3.93 -0.48 11.51
C VAL A 431 4.17 -1.13 10.16
N ILE A 432 4.68 -2.35 10.19
CA ILE A 432 4.94 -3.17 9.01
C ILE A 432 3.61 -3.58 8.37
N LEU A 433 3.42 -3.21 7.12
CA LEU A 433 2.32 -3.61 6.25
C LEU A 433 2.67 -4.85 5.40
N HIS A 434 3.90 -4.90 4.94
CA HIS A 434 4.41 -5.97 4.09
C HIS A 434 5.88 -6.22 4.41
N TRP A 435 6.29 -7.49 4.42
CA TRP A 435 7.64 -7.93 4.73
C TRP A 435 8.07 -8.99 3.73
N LYS A 436 9.22 -8.78 3.07
CA LYS A 436 9.74 -9.72 2.09
C LYS A 436 11.26 -9.84 2.15
N GLU A 437 11.75 -11.07 2.22
CA GLU A 437 13.16 -11.38 1.92
C GLU A 437 13.33 -11.42 0.40
N VAL A 438 14.25 -10.60 -0.11
CA VAL A 438 14.61 -10.58 -1.53
C VAL A 438 15.77 -11.54 -1.72
N ILE A 439 15.52 -12.60 -2.49
CA ILE A 439 16.53 -13.60 -2.85
C ILE A 439 17.18 -13.11 -4.14
N GLU A 440 18.44 -12.68 -4.06
CA GLU A 440 19.29 -12.34 -5.22
C GLU A 440 19.70 -13.56 -6.05
#